data_AF-A0A433CJ07-F1
#
_entry.id   AF-A0A433CJ07-F1
#
_cell.length_a   1.000
_cell.length_b   1.000
_cell.length_c   1.000
_cell.angle_alpha   90.00
_cell.angle_beta   90.00
_cell.angle_gamma   90.00
#
_symmetry.space_group_name_H-M   'P 1'
#
loop_
_entity.id
_entity.type
_entity.pdbx_description
1 polymer ?
#
loop_
_entity_poly.entity_id
_entity_poly.type
_entity_poly.pdbx_seq_one_letter_code
_entity_poly.pdbx_strand_id
1 'polypeptide(L)'
;MCGVVGIAGKSPVNQMLFDALTMLQHRGQDAAGIVTCHQGRLFLRKDNGMVRDVFHTRHMRALLGNYGIGHVRYPTAGSSSSAEAQPFYVNSPYGITLAHNGNLTNAAEIHDDLFTTDLRHMNTDSDSEVLLNVFAHELQKIGTLNPTPEDIFHTVSRVHERCKGAYGVVAMITGHGLVGFRDPNGIRPLVYGSRETEQGIEYIIASESVAITALGFKVERDVAPGEAVFINSNGELFTKQCAVNPEYRPCIFEYVYFARPDATIDGISVYKARLKMGEKLAYKILKEWSEEHDIDVVIPIPDTSRTSALELANILGVKFREGFMKNRYIGRTFIMPGQQQRKKSVRQKLNPVELEFKGKNVLLVDDSIVRGTTCNEIIQMARDSGAKKVFFASAAPMVKYPNVYGIDMPAKSELIASDRTVEEIRDIIGADRLVFQDLEDLKNAVRTSKVPELREFDCSVFDGVYVAGGIDSDYLKKLEQKRNDSAKKKADGYIDVNIDASSVDLTGIKEE
;
A
#
# COMPACT_ATOMS: atom_id res chain seq x y z
N MET A 1 -2.38 -2.20 -1.96
CA MET A 1 -1.86 -0.81 -1.90
C MET A 1 -0.49 -0.80 -2.52
N CYS A 2 -0.16 0.18 -3.35
CA CYS A 2 1.06 0.19 -4.17
C CYS A 2 2.14 1.10 -3.58
N GLY A 3 3.31 1.14 -4.23
CA GLY A 3 4.37 2.11 -3.95
C GLY A 3 4.67 2.95 -5.19
N VAL A 4 4.83 4.26 -5.02
CA VAL A 4 5.22 5.21 -6.09
C VAL A 4 6.53 5.90 -5.74
N VAL A 5 7.30 6.23 -6.76
CA VAL A 5 8.50 7.08 -6.66
C VAL A 5 8.63 7.96 -7.91
N GLY A 6 9.15 9.17 -7.76
CA GLY A 6 9.69 9.94 -8.87
C GLY A 6 10.92 10.72 -8.45
N ILE A 7 11.87 10.85 -9.37
CA ILE A 7 13.15 11.51 -9.13
C ILE A 7 13.37 12.53 -10.23
N ALA A 8 13.71 13.75 -9.80
CA ALA A 8 14.18 14.85 -10.62
C ALA A 8 15.67 15.08 -10.31
N GLY A 9 16.53 14.42 -11.06
CA GLY A 9 17.98 14.38 -10.85
C GLY A 9 18.76 15.33 -11.75
N LYS A 10 20.06 15.44 -11.46
CA LYS A 10 21.08 16.09 -12.31
C LYS A 10 21.98 15.06 -13.00
N SER A 11 21.77 13.77 -12.69
CA SER A 11 22.45 12.60 -13.25
C SER A 11 21.44 11.50 -13.63
N PRO A 12 21.83 10.44 -14.36
CA PRO A 12 20.92 9.37 -14.73
C PRO A 12 20.18 8.75 -13.53
N VAL A 13 18.85 8.65 -13.61
CA VAL A 13 17.99 8.25 -12.46
C VAL A 13 17.57 6.78 -12.45
N ASN A 14 17.84 6.02 -13.51
CA ASN A 14 17.40 4.63 -13.65
C ASN A 14 17.74 3.75 -12.43
N GLN A 15 19.01 3.75 -11.99
CA GLN A 15 19.45 2.95 -10.84
C GLN A 15 18.81 3.45 -9.54
N MET A 16 18.72 4.77 -9.36
CA MET A 16 18.08 5.35 -8.17
C MET A 16 16.59 4.98 -8.08
N LEU A 17 15.87 4.97 -9.20
CA LEU A 17 14.48 4.51 -9.26
C LEU A 17 14.37 3.03 -8.91
N PHE A 18 15.25 2.18 -9.45
CA PHE A 18 15.29 0.74 -9.12
C PHE A 18 15.54 0.49 -7.62
N ASP A 19 16.52 1.20 -7.04
CA ASP A 19 16.89 1.07 -5.64
C ASP A 19 15.77 1.57 -4.71
N ALA A 20 15.13 2.70 -5.03
CA ALA A 20 13.96 3.19 -4.32
C ALA A 20 12.79 2.20 -4.36
N LEU A 21 12.46 1.64 -5.53
CA LEU A 21 11.40 0.65 -5.66
C LEU A 21 11.71 -0.62 -4.88
N THR A 22 12.98 -1.02 -4.79
CA THR A 22 13.41 -2.16 -3.95
C THR A 22 13.14 -1.88 -2.47
N MET A 23 13.32 -0.64 -2.01
CA MET A 23 12.96 -0.23 -0.64
C MET A 23 11.46 -0.19 -0.37
N LEU A 24 10.66 0.02 -1.43
CA LEU A 24 9.20 0.02 -1.39
C LEU A 24 8.58 -1.33 -1.77
N GLN A 25 9.36 -2.39 -2.00
CA GLN A 25 8.89 -3.68 -2.51
C GLN A 25 7.85 -4.36 -1.58
N HIS A 26 7.85 -4.05 -0.28
CA HIS A 26 6.81 -4.52 0.65
C HIS A 26 5.42 -3.98 0.30
N ARG A 27 5.34 -2.83 -0.38
CA ARG A 27 4.10 -2.24 -0.89
C ARG A 27 3.62 -2.89 -2.18
N GLY A 28 4.25 -3.94 -2.70
CA GLY A 28 3.74 -4.58 -3.91
C GLY A 28 4.76 -5.48 -4.56
N GLN A 29 4.38 -6.72 -4.85
CA GLN A 29 5.28 -7.75 -5.39
C GLN A 29 4.74 -8.37 -6.69
N ASP A 30 3.63 -7.83 -7.20
CA ASP A 30 2.89 -8.40 -8.32
C ASP A 30 3.36 -7.87 -9.68
N ALA A 31 3.72 -6.59 -9.73
CA ALA A 31 4.30 -5.95 -10.90
C ALA A 31 5.21 -4.79 -10.50
N ALA A 32 6.11 -4.41 -11.39
CA ALA A 32 6.93 -3.21 -11.24
C ALA A 32 7.07 -2.48 -12.59
N GLY A 33 7.30 -1.18 -12.54
CA GLY A 33 7.53 -0.38 -13.75
C GLY A 33 8.35 0.87 -13.47
N ILE A 34 9.19 1.25 -14.43
CA ILE A 34 9.98 2.48 -14.45
C ILE A 34 9.81 3.12 -15.82
N VAL A 35 9.57 4.44 -15.83
CA VAL A 35 9.66 5.26 -17.02
C VAL A 35 10.61 6.44 -16.77
N THR A 36 11.53 6.68 -17.69
CA THR A 36 12.47 7.80 -17.66
C THR A 36 12.30 8.68 -18.89
N CYS A 37 12.73 9.94 -18.79
CA CYS A 37 12.69 10.90 -19.88
C CYS A 37 14.10 11.37 -20.24
N HIS A 38 14.46 11.22 -21.51
CA HIS A 38 15.71 11.74 -22.07
C HIS A 38 15.44 12.48 -23.38
N GLN A 39 15.82 13.76 -23.44
CA GLN A 39 15.67 14.61 -24.63
C GLN A 39 14.24 14.60 -25.22
N GLY A 40 13.23 14.62 -24.35
CA GLY A 40 11.82 14.61 -24.77
C GLY A 40 11.27 13.25 -25.21
N ARG A 41 12.06 12.17 -25.10
CA ARG A 41 11.62 10.80 -25.35
C ARG A 41 11.45 10.04 -24.03
N LEU A 42 10.41 9.21 -23.97
CA LEU A 42 10.11 8.35 -22.84
C LEU A 42 10.63 6.94 -23.07
N PHE A 43 11.28 6.39 -22.05
CA PHE A 43 11.82 5.02 -22.04
C PHE A 43 11.11 4.27 -20.92
N LEU A 44 10.31 3.26 -21.27
CA LEU A 44 9.46 2.52 -20.34
C LEU A 44 9.90 1.06 -20.26
N ARG A 45 9.99 0.54 -19.04
CA ARG A 45 9.97 -0.89 -18.77
C ARG A 45 8.97 -1.15 -17.65
N LYS A 46 7.99 -2.02 -17.89
CA LYS A 46 7.07 -2.53 -16.88
C LYS A 46 6.72 -3.99 -17.16
N ASP A 47 6.49 -4.76 -16.12
CA ASP A 47 6.09 -6.17 -16.22
C ASP A 47 5.57 -6.71 -14.88
N ASN A 48 5.01 -7.92 -14.91
CA ASN A 48 4.65 -8.66 -13.72
C ASN A 48 5.91 -9.24 -13.03
N GLY A 49 5.94 -9.21 -11.70
CA GLY A 49 7.04 -9.70 -10.88
C GLY A 49 7.57 -8.68 -9.87
N MET A 50 8.53 -9.12 -9.06
CA MET A 50 9.28 -8.24 -8.17
C MET A 50 10.22 -7.35 -8.98
N VAL A 51 10.66 -6.22 -8.41
CA VAL A 51 11.55 -5.25 -9.06
C VAL A 51 12.78 -5.93 -9.66
N ARG A 52 13.43 -6.81 -8.90
CA ARG A 52 14.62 -7.57 -9.35
C ARG A 52 14.35 -8.51 -10.54
N ASP A 53 13.11 -8.98 -10.70
CA ASP A 53 12.72 -9.93 -11.74
C ASP A 53 12.24 -9.19 -13.00
N VAL A 54 11.78 -7.94 -12.86
CA VAL A 54 11.28 -7.12 -13.97
C VAL A 54 12.40 -6.39 -14.73
N PHE A 55 13.41 -5.88 -14.00
CA PHE A 55 14.49 -5.08 -14.58
C PHE A 55 15.80 -5.88 -14.69
N HIS A 56 16.20 -6.18 -15.92
CA HIS A 56 17.49 -6.78 -16.24
C HIS A 56 18.47 -5.72 -16.75
N THR A 57 19.76 -6.07 -16.84
CA THR A 57 20.82 -5.16 -17.30
C THR A 57 20.50 -4.46 -18.62
N ARG A 58 19.90 -5.18 -19.60
CA ARG A 58 19.50 -4.59 -20.89
C ARG A 58 18.41 -3.52 -20.73
N HIS A 59 17.43 -3.75 -19.84
CA HIS A 59 16.36 -2.79 -19.56
C HIS A 59 16.93 -1.55 -18.87
N MET A 60 17.83 -1.74 -17.89
CA MET A 60 18.46 -0.64 -17.18
C MET A 60 19.31 0.25 -18.10
N ARG A 61 19.99 -0.34 -19.10
CA ARG A 61 20.73 0.41 -20.12
C ARG A 61 19.81 1.22 -21.05
N ALA A 62 18.60 0.75 -21.30
CA ALA A 62 17.61 1.44 -22.14
C ALA A 62 16.90 2.59 -21.39
N LEU A 63 16.78 2.53 -20.07
CA LEU A 63 16.17 3.58 -19.25
C LEU A 63 17.09 4.80 -19.12
N LEU A 64 17.14 5.62 -20.17
CA LEU A 64 17.95 6.84 -20.21
C LEU A 64 17.19 8.03 -19.60
N GLY A 65 17.93 8.96 -18.99
CA GLY A 65 17.38 10.24 -18.55
C GLY A 65 17.66 10.59 -17.10
N ASN A 66 17.51 11.88 -16.80
CA ASN A 66 17.75 12.45 -15.46
C ASN A 66 16.44 12.69 -14.69
N TYR A 67 15.30 12.34 -15.28
CA TYR A 67 13.98 12.46 -14.67
C TYR A 67 13.20 11.18 -14.97
N GLY A 68 12.42 10.70 -14.00
CA GLY A 68 11.62 9.50 -14.19
C GLY A 68 10.77 9.16 -12.98
N ILE A 69 9.83 8.24 -13.20
CA ILE A 69 8.93 7.72 -12.17
C ILE A 69 8.93 6.20 -12.17
N GLY A 70 8.58 5.62 -11.03
CA GLY A 70 8.52 4.19 -10.82
C GLY A 70 7.31 3.79 -9.97
N HIS A 71 6.93 2.53 -10.10
CA HIS A 71 5.82 1.95 -9.37
C HIS A 71 6.06 0.48 -9.01
N VAL A 72 5.58 0.05 -7.85
CA VAL A 72 5.41 -1.36 -7.48
C VAL A 72 3.95 -1.63 -7.15
N ARG A 73 3.38 -2.67 -7.78
CA ARG A 73 1.96 -3.02 -7.68
C ARG A 73 1.72 -4.09 -6.63
N TYR A 74 0.73 -3.85 -5.79
CA TYR A 74 0.07 -4.89 -5.01
C TYR A 74 -1.20 -5.29 -5.75
N PRO A 75 -1.54 -6.59 -5.85
CA PRO A 75 -2.76 -7.01 -6.54
C PRO A 75 -3.99 -6.34 -5.90
N THR A 76 -4.77 -5.62 -6.70
CA THR A 76 -6.06 -5.06 -6.29
C THR A 76 -7.15 -5.55 -7.24
N ALA A 77 -8.42 -5.37 -6.86
CA ALA A 77 -9.53 -5.70 -7.75
C ALA A 77 -9.41 -4.88 -9.06
N GLY A 78 -9.46 -5.55 -10.21
CA GLY A 78 -9.31 -4.90 -11.53
C GLY A 78 -7.86 -4.66 -11.99
N SER A 79 -6.86 -5.29 -11.37
CA SER A 79 -5.45 -5.16 -11.79
C SER A 79 -4.70 -6.48 -11.71
N SER A 80 -4.61 -7.22 -12.82
CA SER A 80 -3.92 -8.51 -12.91
C SER A 80 -3.02 -8.68 -14.14
N SER A 81 -3.24 -7.91 -15.21
CA SER A 81 -2.43 -8.00 -16.43
C SER A 81 -1.15 -7.17 -16.32
N SER A 82 -0.11 -7.50 -17.09
CA SER A 82 1.07 -6.65 -17.26
C SER A 82 0.74 -5.32 -17.95
N ALA A 83 -0.32 -5.28 -18.77
CA ALA A 83 -0.85 -4.05 -19.37
C ALA A 83 -1.29 -3.04 -18.31
N GLU A 84 -1.86 -3.54 -17.21
CA GLU A 84 -2.31 -2.80 -16.04
C GLU A 84 -1.18 -2.48 -15.05
N ALA A 85 0.06 -2.91 -15.34
CA ALA A 85 1.21 -2.46 -14.57
C ALA A 85 1.39 -0.95 -14.81
N GLN A 86 1.76 -0.22 -13.77
CA GLN A 86 2.03 1.21 -13.87
C GLN A 86 3.56 1.43 -14.01
N PRO A 87 4.03 2.59 -14.51
CA PRO A 87 3.27 3.79 -14.90
C PRO A 87 2.42 3.63 -16.18
N PHE A 88 1.31 4.37 -16.24
CA PHE A 88 0.55 4.58 -17.49
C PHE A 88 1.07 5.80 -18.25
N TYR A 89 0.77 5.89 -19.54
CA TYR A 89 1.22 6.95 -20.44
C TYR A 89 0.10 7.37 -21.40
N VAL A 90 0.01 8.69 -21.65
CA VAL A 90 -0.74 9.25 -22.78
C VAL A 90 0.15 10.25 -23.54
N ASN A 91 0.04 10.27 -24.87
CA ASN A 91 0.85 11.14 -25.71
C ASN A 91 0.35 12.59 -25.80
N SER A 92 -0.88 12.86 -25.40
CA SER A 92 -1.51 14.18 -25.50
C SER A 92 -2.26 14.59 -24.22
N PRO A 93 -2.04 15.82 -23.72
CA PRO A 93 -1.10 16.83 -24.24
C PRO A 93 0.35 16.55 -23.82
N TYR A 94 1.33 16.98 -24.63
CA TYR A 94 2.80 16.91 -24.43
C TYR A 94 3.45 15.53 -24.28
N GLY A 95 2.77 14.58 -23.63
CA GLY A 95 3.31 13.30 -23.17
C GLY A 95 3.36 13.25 -21.65
N ILE A 96 2.41 12.55 -21.03
CA ILE A 96 2.24 12.47 -19.57
C ILE A 96 2.30 11.03 -19.13
N THR A 97 3.10 10.76 -18.10
CA THR A 97 3.14 9.46 -17.43
C THR A 97 2.72 9.61 -15.98
N LEU A 98 1.98 8.64 -15.43
CA LEU A 98 1.48 8.70 -14.06
C LEU A 98 1.58 7.35 -13.34
N ALA A 99 2.00 7.42 -12.09
CA ALA A 99 1.99 6.33 -11.13
C ALA A 99 1.16 6.74 -9.90
N HIS A 100 0.32 5.82 -9.43
CA HIS A 100 -0.73 6.05 -8.46
C HIS A 100 -0.75 4.94 -7.41
N ASN A 101 -0.72 5.35 -6.14
CA ASN A 101 -1.05 4.51 -5.00
C ASN A 101 -2.38 4.96 -4.41
N GLY A 102 -3.43 4.15 -4.55
CA GLY A 102 -4.76 4.50 -4.04
C GLY A 102 -5.89 3.71 -4.71
N ASN A 103 -7.10 4.23 -4.60
CA ASN A 103 -8.25 3.78 -5.37
C ASN A 103 -9.25 4.93 -5.57
N LEU A 104 -9.72 5.13 -6.81
CA LEU A 104 -10.84 6.03 -7.12
C LEU A 104 -12.19 5.34 -6.88
N THR A 105 -13.02 5.91 -6.02
CA THR A 105 -14.34 5.35 -5.68
C THR A 105 -15.41 5.64 -6.73
N ASN A 106 -15.21 6.70 -7.52
CA ASN A 106 -16.06 7.05 -8.67
C ASN A 106 -15.42 6.75 -10.03
N ALA A 107 -14.47 5.80 -10.10
CA ALA A 107 -13.76 5.48 -11.34
C ALA A 107 -14.69 5.16 -12.53
N ALA A 108 -15.77 4.41 -12.29
CA ALA A 108 -16.73 4.05 -13.33
C ALA A 108 -17.51 5.26 -13.87
N GLU A 109 -17.91 6.18 -13.00
CA GLU A 109 -18.57 7.43 -13.39
C GLU A 109 -17.64 8.29 -14.26
N ILE A 110 -16.38 8.44 -13.84
CA ILE A 110 -15.38 9.22 -14.56
C ILE A 110 -15.01 8.55 -15.88
N HIS A 111 -14.91 7.22 -15.92
CA HIS A 111 -14.66 6.48 -17.15
C HIS A 111 -15.72 6.79 -18.21
N ASP A 112 -16.99 6.75 -17.82
CA ASP A 112 -18.10 7.04 -18.73
C ASP A 112 -18.09 8.50 -19.20
N ASP A 113 -17.81 9.46 -18.30
CA ASP A 113 -17.66 10.88 -18.64
C ASP A 113 -16.46 11.14 -19.58
N LEU A 114 -15.31 10.51 -19.33
CA LEU A 114 -14.14 10.60 -20.20
C LEU A 114 -14.43 10.06 -21.61
N PHE A 115 -15.17 8.96 -21.71
CA PHE A 115 -15.52 8.35 -22.99
C PHE A 115 -16.54 9.20 -23.77
N THR A 116 -17.58 9.67 -23.09
CA THR A 116 -18.73 10.35 -23.71
C THR A 116 -18.51 11.84 -23.94
N THR A 117 -17.92 12.54 -22.97
CA THR A 117 -17.72 13.98 -23.00
C THR A 117 -16.34 14.35 -23.54
N ASP A 118 -15.30 13.66 -23.03
CA ASP A 118 -13.90 14.02 -23.31
C ASP A 118 -13.31 13.25 -24.51
N LEU A 119 -14.07 12.29 -25.07
CA LEU A 119 -13.70 11.43 -26.21
C LEU A 119 -12.38 10.68 -26.01
N ARG A 120 -12.09 10.28 -24.76
CA ARG A 120 -10.89 9.51 -24.38
C ARG A 120 -11.27 8.05 -24.18
N HIS A 121 -10.67 7.17 -24.98
CA HIS A 121 -10.80 5.74 -24.80
C HIS A 121 -9.84 5.23 -23.73
N MET A 122 -10.32 4.31 -22.90
CA MET A 122 -9.58 3.65 -21.84
C MET A 122 -9.37 2.19 -22.23
N ASN A 123 -8.13 1.71 -22.14
CA ASN A 123 -7.78 0.37 -22.62
C ASN A 123 -7.76 -0.68 -21.50
N THR A 124 -7.81 -0.26 -20.24
CA THR A 124 -7.78 -1.14 -19.07
C THR A 124 -8.88 -0.80 -18.07
N ASP A 125 -9.13 -1.71 -17.12
CA ASP A 125 -10.05 -1.48 -16.00
C ASP A 125 -9.37 -0.75 -14.82
N SER A 126 -8.13 -0.25 -15.01
CA SER A 126 -7.38 0.44 -13.96
C SER A 126 -7.86 1.86 -13.76
N ASP A 127 -8.23 2.17 -12.51
CA ASP A 127 -8.55 3.52 -12.07
C ASP A 127 -7.37 4.50 -12.19
N SER A 128 -6.13 4.01 -12.19
CA SER A 128 -4.94 4.81 -12.49
C SER A 128 -4.90 5.33 -13.93
N GLU A 129 -5.41 4.57 -14.90
CA GLU A 129 -5.52 5.03 -16.28
C GLU A 129 -6.59 6.14 -16.38
N VAL A 130 -7.70 5.97 -15.65
CA VAL A 130 -8.76 6.99 -15.53
C VAL A 130 -8.19 8.27 -14.93
N LEU A 131 -7.45 8.17 -13.82
CA LEU A 131 -6.81 9.31 -13.16
C LEU A 131 -5.83 10.05 -14.08
N LEU A 132 -5.01 9.31 -14.83
CA LEU A 132 -4.12 9.87 -15.85
C LEU A 132 -4.89 10.66 -16.91
N ASN A 133 -6.00 10.12 -17.42
CA ASN A 133 -6.77 10.77 -18.46
C ASN A 133 -7.53 12.00 -17.96
N VAL A 134 -8.00 12.00 -16.71
CA VAL A 134 -8.54 13.23 -16.08
C VAL A 134 -7.46 14.30 -16.01
N PHE A 135 -6.27 13.97 -15.48
CA PHE A 135 -5.16 14.93 -15.39
C PHE A 135 -4.77 15.47 -16.78
N ALA A 136 -4.62 14.58 -17.77
CA ALA A 136 -4.27 14.95 -19.13
C ALA A 136 -5.32 15.86 -19.78
N HIS A 137 -6.60 15.56 -19.57
CA HIS A 137 -7.70 16.36 -20.11
C HIS A 137 -7.78 17.75 -19.50
N GLU A 138 -7.69 17.85 -18.16
CA GLU A 138 -7.72 19.15 -17.49
C GLU A 138 -6.50 20.00 -17.87
N LEU A 139 -5.33 19.38 -18.09
CA LEU A 139 -4.15 20.08 -18.60
C LEU A 139 -4.34 20.53 -20.05
N GLN A 140 -4.99 19.73 -20.89
CA GLN A 140 -5.27 20.07 -22.29
C GLN A 140 -6.16 21.31 -22.40
N LYS A 141 -7.10 21.50 -21.48
CA LYS A 141 -7.99 22.68 -21.44
C LYS A 141 -7.24 24.00 -21.23
N ILE A 142 -6.03 23.98 -20.67
CA ILE A 142 -5.20 25.19 -20.52
C ILE A 142 -4.82 25.76 -21.89
N GLY A 143 -4.60 24.91 -22.89
CA GLY A 143 -4.40 25.34 -24.29
C GLY A 143 -3.09 26.09 -24.57
N THR A 144 -2.06 25.93 -23.73
CA THR A 144 -0.73 26.55 -23.91
C THR A 144 0.32 25.53 -24.36
N LEU A 145 1.45 25.95 -24.93
CA LEU A 145 2.58 25.04 -25.19
C LEU A 145 3.49 24.87 -23.96
N ASN A 146 3.57 25.91 -23.12
CA ASN A 146 4.45 25.96 -21.97
C ASN A 146 3.62 26.26 -20.71
N PRO A 147 2.98 25.25 -20.09
CA PRO A 147 2.26 25.44 -18.84
C PRO A 147 3.18 25.96 -17.74
N THR A 148 2.72 26.97 -17.04
CA THR A 148 3.36 27.53 -15.86
C THR A 148 3.10 26.63 -14.65
N PRO A 149 3.85 26.78 -13.53
CA PRO A 149 3.52 26.09 -12.28
C PRO A 149 2.06 26.31 -11.84
N GLU A 150 1.51 27.50 -12.06
CA GLU A 150 0.13 27.83 -11.73
C GLU A 150 -0.87 27.00 -12.55
N ASP A 151 -0.61 26.77 -13.83
CA ASP A 151 -1.45 25.94 -14.70
C ASP A 151 -1.44 24.47 -14.27
N ILE A 152 -0.28 23.98 -13.82
CA ILE A 152 -0.13 22.62 -13.27
C ILE A 152 -0.94 22.49 -11.97
N PHE A 153 -0.85 23.47 -11.07
CA PHE A 153 -1.61 23.43 -9.82
C PHE A 153 -3.11 23.57 -10.05
N HIS A 154 -3.53 24.44 -10.97
CA HIS A 154 -4.92 24.52 -11.40
C HIS A 154 -5.42 23.17 -11.93
N THR A 155 -4.63 22.48 -12.76
CA THR A 155 -4.94 21.12 -13.23
C THR A 155 -5.16 20.16 -12.06
N VAL A 156 -4.28 20.16 -11.05
CA VAL A 156 -4.45 19.31 -9.86
C VAL A 156 -5.73 19.67 -9.07
N SER A 157 -6.07 20.95 -8.94
CA SER A 157 -7.35 21.36 -8.34
C SER A 157 -8.55 20.76 -9.07
N ARG A 158 -8.54 20.78 -10.41
CA ARG A 158 -9.60 20.15 -11.22
C ARG A 158 -9.64 18.63 -11.04
N VAL A 159 -8.48 17.97 -10.87
CA VAL A 159 -8.42 16.54 -10.51
C VAL A 159 -9.10 16.29 -9.16
N HIS A 160 -8.81 17.10 -8.14
CA HIS A 160 -9.45 16.97 -6.82
C HIS A 160 -10.96 17.15 -6.85
N GLU A 161 -11.48 17.98 -7.74
CA GLU A 161 -12.92 18.17 -7.92
C GLU A 161 -13.61 16.97 -8.59
N ARG A 162 -12.96 16.35 -9.59
CA ARG A 162 -13.53 15.22 -10.35
C ARG A 162 -13.33 13.87 -9.65
N CYS A 163 -12.15 13.65 -9.06
CA CYS A 163 -11.72 12.35 -8.53
C CYS A 163 -12.04 12.21 -7.04
N LYS A 164 -12.89 11.23 -6.71
CA LYS A 164 -13.22 10.85 -5.32
C LYS A 164 -12.49 9.56 -4.95
N GLY A 165 -12.07 9.48 -3.69
CA GLY A 165 -11.32 8.35 -3.16
C GLY A 165 -10.02 8.78 -2.50
N ALA A 166 -9.01 7.93 -2.60
CA ALA A 166 -7.73 8.13 -1.96
C ALA A 166 -6.62 7.91 -2.98
N TYR A 167 -5.61 8.77 -3.01
CA TYR A 167 -4.56 8.73 -4.02
C TYR A 167 -3.31 9.50 -3.58
N GLY A 168 -2.16 8.84 -3.66
CA GLY A 168 -0.84 9.45 -3.66
C GLY A 168 -0.24 9.26 -5.04
N VAL A 169 0.03 10.35 -5.75
CA VAL A 169 0.38 10.32 -7.17
C VAL A 169 1.75 10.92 -7.40
N VAL A 170 2.48 10.32 -8.33
CA VAL A 170 3.62 10.95 -8.98
C VAL A 170 3.44 10.87 -10.50
N ALA A 171 3.53 12.01 -11.16
CA ALA A 171 3.39 12.14 -12.61
C ALA A 171 4.58 12.90 -13.20
N MET A 172 4.89 12.61 -14.46
CA MET A 172 5.91 13.31 -15.22
C MET A 172 5.29 13.85 -16.51
N ILE A 173 5.52 15.13 -16.77
CA ILE A 173 5.08 15.83 -17.97
C ILE A 173 6.32 16.10 -18.82
N THR A 174 6.37 15.47 -19.99
CA THR A 174 7.54 15.49 -20.88
C THR A 174 7.91 16.93 -21.25
N GLY A 175 9.17 17.31 -21.02
CA GLY A 175 9.66 18.67 -21.28
C GLY A 175 9.32 19.71 -20.20
N HIS A 176 8.47 19.39 -19.22
CA HIS A 176 8.01 20.35 -18.21
C HIS A 176 8.46 20.01 -16.79
N GLY A 177 8.40 18.74 -16.35
CA GLY A 177 8.87 18.36 -15.02
C GLY A 177 8.10 17.23 -14.35
N LEU A 178 8.30 17.11 -13.04
CA LEU A 178 7.71 16.10 -12.16
C LEU A 178 6.65 16.75 -11.25
N VAL A 179 5.47 16.13 -11.16
CA VAL A 179 4.39 16.55 -10.27
C VAL A 179 4.11 15.44 -9.27
N GLY A 180 3.99 15.76 -7.99
CA GLY A 180 3.44 14.85 -6.98
C GLY A 180 2.26 15.50 -6.28
N PHE A 181 1.18 14.77 -6.02
CA PHE A 181 0.03 15.31 -5.30
C PHE A 181 -0.68 14.24 -4.49
N ARG A 182 -1.36 14.69 -3.43
CA ARG A 182 -2.01 13.84 -2.43
C ARG A 182 -3.50 14.16 -2.34
N ASP A 183 -4.33 13.14 -2.11
CA ASP A 183 -5.77 13.32 -1.99
C ASP A 183 -6.17 14.36 -0.91
N PRO A 184 -7.33 15.02 -1.04
CA PRO A 184 -7.77 16.06 -0.10
C PRO A 184 -7.94 15.60 1.36
N ASN A 185 -8.00 14.29 1.61
CA ASN A 185 -8.11 13.70 2.94
C ASN A 185 -6.75 13.23 3.49
N GLY A 186 -5.68 13.28 2.69
CA GLY A 186 -4.36 12.79 3.07
C GLY A 186 -4.32 11.29 3.36
N ILE A 187 -5.20 10.48 2.76
CA ILE A 187 -5.38 9.07 3.14
C ILE A 187 -4.17 8.22 2.74
N ARG A 188 -3.59 8.44 1.55
CA ARG A 188 -2.41 7.69 1.07
C ARG A 188 -1.13 8.47 1.36
N PRO A 189 -0.05 7.83 1.83
CA PRO A 189 1.17 8.54 2.18
C PRO A 189 1.93 9.00 0.93
N LEU A 190 2.50 10.20 1.01
CA LEU A 190 3.36 10.78 0.00
C LEU A 190 4.31 11.78 0.67
N VAL A 191 5.60 11.63 0.44
CA VAL A 191 6.67 12.43 1.05
C VAL A 191 7.67 12.86 -0.01
N TYR A 192 8.28 14.03 0.15
CA TYR A 192 9.35 14.47 -0.74
C TYR A 192 10.63 14.83 0.01
N GLY A 193 11.74 14.77 -0.71
CA GLY A 193 13.08 15.01 -0.20
C GLY A 193 13.96 15.70 -1.23
N SER A 194 15.08 16.23 -0.76
CA SER A 194 16.06 16.93 -1.58
C SER A 194 17.48 16.41 -1.34
N ARG A 195 18.36 16.59 -2.32
CA ARG A 195 19.79 16.32 -2.19
C ARG A 195 20.58 17.38 -2.94
N GLU A 196 21.51 18.02 -2.25
CA GLU A 196 22.45 18.95 -2.87
C GLU A 196 23.60 18.18 -3.52
N THR A 197 23.91 18.51 -4.76
CA THR A 197 25.03 17.95 -5.53
C THR A 197 25.86 19.08 -6.14
N GLU A 198 27.05 18.78 -6.65
CA GLU A 198 27.88 19.76 -7.36
C GLU A 198 27.17 20.37 -8.59
N GLN A 199 26.21 19.64 -9.17
CA GLN A 199 25.43 20.06 -10.35
C GLN A 199 24.10 20.75 -9.99
N GLY A 200 23.83 20.93 -8.70
CA GLY A 200 22.62 21.56 -8.17
C GLY A 200 21.76 20.63 -7.34
N ILE A 201 20.54 21.07 -7.02
CA ILE A 201 19.62 20.32 -6.15
C ILE A 201 18.85 19.28 -6.99
N GLU A 202 18.77 18.07 -6.44
CA GLU A 202 17.93 16.98 -6.91
C GLU A 202 16.76 16.78 -5.97
N TYR A 203 15.63 16.29 -6.49
CA TYR A 203 14.43 16.02 -5.70
C TYR A 203 13.91 14.60 -5.90
N ILE A 204 13.30 14.05 -4.86
CA ILE A 204 12.63 12.76 -4.86
C ILE A 204 11.24 12.91 -4.22
N ILE A 205 10.23 12.25 -4.80
CA ILE A 205 8.90 12.09 -4.23
C ILE A 205 8.64 10.59 -4.10
N ALA A 206 8.18 10.11 -2.95
CA ALA A 206 7.98 8.68 -2.71
C ALA A 206 6.81 8.40 -1.75
N SER A 207 6.29 7.18 -1.73
CA SER A 207 5.26 6.76 -0.77
C SER A 207 5.77 6.68 0.68
N GLU A 208 7.06 6.42 0.91
CA GLU A 208 7.65 6.34 2.26
C GLU A 208 9.02 6.99 2.33
N SER A 209 9.34 7.53 3.51
CA SER A 209 10.62 8.18 3.80
C SER A 209 11.84 7.27 3.61
N VAL A 210 11.66 5.94 3.73
CA VAL A 210 12.76 4.97 3.59
C VAL A 210 13.36 4.95 2.19
N ALA A 211 12.58 5.24 1.15
CA ALA A 211 13.09 5.36 -0.21
C ALA A 211 13.96 6.61 -0.40
N ILE A 212 13.69 7.66 0.38
CA ILE A 212 14.41 8.93 0.36
C ILE A 212 15.75 8.76 1.10
N THR A 213 15.70 8.28 2.35
CA THR A 213 16.90 8.16 3.19
C THR A 213 17.87 7.10 2.70
N ALA A 214 17.39 5.98 2.14
CA ALA A 214 18.25 4.93 1.59
C ALA A 214 19.09 5.41 0.39
N LEU A 215 18.61 6.41 -0.36
CA LEU A 215 19.33 7.02 -1.48
C LEU A 215 20.18 8.23 -1.05
N GLY A 216 20.25 8.53 0.25
CA GLY A 216 21.01 9.67 0.78
C GLY A 216 20.35 11.03 0.52
N PHE A 217 19.06 11.07 0.20
CA PHE A 217 18.30 12.32 0.17
C PHE A 217 17.89 12.71 1.60
N LYS A 218 17.84 14.02 1.85
CA LYS A 218 17.24 14.60 3.05
C LYS A 218 15.72 14.59 2.88
N VAL A 219 15.00 14.10 3.89
CA VAL A 219 13.53 14.24 3.94
C VAL A 219 13.19 15.70 4.23
N GLU A 220 12.36 16.32 3.38
CA GLU A 220 11.89 17.69 3.60
C GLU A 220 10.63 17.68 4.47
N ARG A 221 9.56 17.04 3.97
CA ARG A 221 8.29 16.82 4.69
C ARG A 221 7.34 15.96 3.87
N ASP A 222 6.30 15.46 4.53
CA ASP A 222 5.13 14.89 3.86
C ASP A 222 4.43 15.94 2.98
N VAL A 223 3.86 15.47 1.87
CA VAL A 223 2.94 16.26 1.03
C VAL A 223 1.62 16.38 1.79
N ALA A 224 1.16 17.61 2.01
CA ALA A 224 -0.04 17.87 2.81
C ALA A 224 -1.31 17.37 2.09
N PRO A 225 -2.42 17.12 2.81
CA PRO A 225 -3.70 16.78 2.18
C PRO A 225 -4.11 17.83 1.14
N GLY A 226 -4.40 17.39 -0.09
CA GLY A 226 -4.75 18.25 -1.23
C GLY A 226 -3.62 19.10 -1.82
N GLU A 227 -2.39 18.96 -1.31
CA GLU A 227 -1.24 19.68 -1.83
C GLU A 227 -0.67 19.03 -3.10
N ALA A 228 -0.18 19.88 -3.99
CA ALA A 228 0.68 19.50 -5.10
C ALA A 228 2.10 20.06 -4.92
N VAL A 229 3.07 19.25 -5.34
CA VAL A 229 4.49 19.58 -5.48
C VAL A 229 4.84 19.49 -6.96
N PHE A 230 5.47 20.53 -7.50
CA PHE A 230 5.95 20.55 -8.88
C PHE A 230 7.44 20.87 -8.91
N ILE A 231 8.23 20.02 -9.55
CA ILE A 231 9.64 20.23 -9.83
C ILE A 231 9.78 20.40 -11.33
N ASN A 232 10.07 21.62 -11.78
CA ASN A 232 10.15 21.91 -13.21
C ASN A 232 11.43 21.33 -13.85
N SER A 233 11.54 21.43 -15.17
CA SER A 233 12.70 20.98 -15.96
C SER A 233 14.02 21.66 -15.59
N ASN A 234 13.97 22.84 -14.97
CA ASN A 234 15.16 23.55 -14.48
C ASN A 234 15.63 23.01 -13.11
N GLY A 235 14.79 22.23 -12.43
CA GLY A 235 15.02 21.73 -11.07
C GLY A 235 14.60 22.70 -9.99
N GLU A 236 13.65 23.60 -10.28
CA GLU A 236 13.05 24.50 -9.28
C GLU A 236 11.83 23.83 -8.66
N LEU A 237 11.70 23.93 -7.33
CA LEU A 237 10.61 23.36 -6.54
C LEU A 237 9.50 24.40 -6.29
N PHE A 238 8.28 24.02 -6.60
CA PHE A 238 7.06 24.78 -6.32
C PHE A 238 6.08 23.90 -5.53
N THR A 239 5.32 24.49 -4.61
CA THR A 239 4.26 23.78 -3.87
C THR A 239 3.01 24.64 -3.78
N LYS A 240 1.81 24.03 -3.85
CA LYS A 240 0.54 24.75 -3.71
C LYS A 240 -0.56 23.85 -3.14
N GLN A 241 -1.37 24.41 -2.25
CA GLN A 241 -2.62 23.80 -1.82
C GLN A 241 -3.64 23.87 -2.98
N CYS A 242 -4.09 22.71 -3.44
CA CYS A 242 -4.94 22.57 -4.61
C CYS A 242 -6.37 22.11 -4.27
N ALA A 243 -6.64 21.69 -3.03
CA ALA A 243 -7.97 21.31 -2.57
C ALA A 243 -8.65 22.41 -1.73
N VAL A 244 -9.98 22.46 -1.84
CA VAL A 244 -10.82 23.28 -0.95
C VAL A 244 -11.13 22.49 0.31
N ASN A 245 -10.91 23.08 1.48
CA ASN A 245 -11.16 22.47 2.80
C ASN A 245 -10.47 21.09 2.97
N PRO A 246 -9.14 21.00 2.82
CA PRO A 246 -8.43 19.75 3.04
C PRO A 246 -8.63 19.25 4.47
N GLU A 247 -8.87 17.94 4.61
CA GLU A 247 -9.00 17.27 5.90
C GLU A 247 -7.81 16.34 6.10
N TYR A 248 -7.34 16.20 7.33
CA TYR A 248 -6.17 15.36 7.62
C TYR A 248 -6.60 14.05 8.27
N ARG A 249 -6.74 13.01 7.46
CA ARG A 249 -7.27 11.68 7.81
C ARG A 249 -6.43 10.56 7.20
N PRO A 250 -5.17 10.39 7.63
CA PRO A 250 -4.28 9.37 7.10
C PRO A 250 -4.81 7.96 7.37
N CYS A 251 -4.44 7.01 6.51
CA CYS A 251 -4.80 5.61 6.66
C CYS A 251 -4.21 5.00 7.93
N ILE A 252 -5.05 4.64 8.90
CA ILE A 252 -4.57 4.05 10.15
C ILE A 252 -3.90 2.68 9.93
N PHE A 253 -4.31 1.96 8.88
CA PHE A 253 -3.82 0.62 8.57
C PHE A 253 -2.36 0.60 8.05
N GLU A 254 -1.83 1.77 7.64
CA GLU A 254 -0.40 1.93 7.34
C GLU A 254 0.43 1.66 8.61
N TYR A 255 0.00 2.24 9.73
CA TYR A 255 0.68 2.08 11.02
C TYR A 255 0.52 0.68 11.60
N VAL A 256 -0.66 0.07 11.43
CA VAL A 256 -0.93 -1.30 11.91
C VAL A 256 -0.02 -2.31 11.22
N TYR A 257 0.00 -2.31 9.89
CA TYR A 257 0.59 -3.42 9.13
C TYR A 257 1.40 -2.98 7.92
N PHE A 258 0.86 -2.09 7.10
CA PHE A 258 1.31 -1.98 5.71
C PHE A 258 2.66 -1.29 5.55
N ALA A 259 2.91 -0.23 6.31
CA ALA A 259 4.17 0.50 6.25
C ALA A 259 5.30 -0.28 6.91
N ARG A 260 6.54 0.02 6.49
CA ARG A 260 7.71 -0.49 7.19
C ARG A 260 7.84 0.12 8.59
N PRO A 261 8.36 -0.63 9.57
CA PRO A 261 8.51 -0.13 10.93
C PRO A 261 9.50 1.05 11.03
N ASP A 262 10.53 1.09 10.16
CA ASP A 262 11.53 2.16 10.09
C ASP A 262 11.07 3.40 9.30
N ALA A 263 9.84 3.40 8.78
CA ALA A 263 9.26 4.57 8.12
C ALA A 263 8.75 5.61 9.12
N THR A 264 8.78 6.87 8.69
CA THR A 264 8.02 7.96 9.29
C THR A 264 7.01 8.44 8.26
N ILE A 265 5.73 8.39 8.62
CA ILE A 265 4.63 8.86 7.78
C ILE A 265 3.99 10.00 8.54
N ASP A 266 3.78 11.14 7.90
CA ASP A 266 3.03 12.25 8.50
C ASP A 266 3.67 12.74 9.81
N GLY A 267 5.01 12.72 9.90
CA GLY A 267 5.77 13.01 11.12
C GLY A 267 5.66 11.96 12.25
N ILE A 268 4.98 10.84 12.01
CA ILE A 268 4.71 9.77 12.97
C ILE A 268 5.58 8.56 12.66
N SER A 269 6.38 8.15 13.65
CA SER A 269 7.19 6.92 13.56
C SER A 269 6.30 5.69 13.66
N VAL A 270 6.31 4.84 12.63
CA VAL A 270 5.55 3.59 12.59
C VAL A 270 5.98 2.66 13.72
N TYR A 271 7.29 2.52 13.96
CA TYR A 271 7.83 1.74 15.08
C TYR A 271 7.27 2.18 16.44
N LYS A 272 7.27 3.50 16.73
CA LYS A 272 6.75 4.02 18.01
C LYS A 272 5.24 3.83 18.14
N ALA A 273 4.49 4.01 17.05
CA ALA A 273 3.06 3.73 17.05
C ALA A 273 2.78 2.26 17.40
N ARG A 274 3.53 1.31 16.80
CA ARG A 274 3.37 -0.12 17.10
C ARG A 274 3.78 -0.52 18.51
N LEU A 275 4.79 0.12 19.11
CA LEU A 275 5.10 -0.05 20.53
C LEU A 275 3.91 0.38 21.40
N LYS A 276 3.37 1.57 21.16
CA LYS A 276 2.19 2.07 21.88
C LYS A 276 0.94 1.20 21.68
N MET A 277 0.77 0.58 20.52
CA MET A 277 -0.30 -0.41 20.31
C MET A 277 -0.12 -1.60 21.27
N GLY A 278 1.10 -2.12 21.41
CA GLY A 278 1.42 -3.18 22.37
C GLY A 278 1.16 -2.76 23.82
N GLU A 279 1.54 -1.52 24.17
CA GLU A 279 1.27 -0.94 25.49
C GLU A 279 -0.23 -0.91 25.80
N LYS A 280 -1.03 -0.35 24.90
CA LYS A 280 -2.49 -0.27 25.06
C LYS A 280 -3.14 -1.64 25.13
N LEU A 281 -2.68 -2.59 24.31
CA LEU A 281 -3.19 -3.95 24.31
C LEU A 281 -2.93 -4.67 25.63
N ALA A 282 -1.74 -4.47 26.23
CA ALA A 282 -1.41 -5.03 27.53
C ALA A 282 -2.33 -4.49 28.64
N TYR A 283 -2.56 -3.18 28.68
CA TYR A 283 -3.48 -2.59 29.66
C TYR A 283 -4.92 -3.09 29.47
N LYS A 284 -5.36 -3.31 28.23
CA LYS A 284 -6.64 -3.92 27.95
C LYS A 284 -6.71 -5.36 28.50
N ILE A 285 -5.67 -6.17 28.28
CA ILE A 285 -5.58 -7.53 28.83
C ILE A 285 -5.65 -7.50 30.35
N LEU A 286 -4.88 -6.66 31.03
CA LEU A 286 -4.91 -6.56 32.51
C LEU A 286 -6.29 -6.18 33.03
N LYS A 287 -6.99 -5.29 32.33
CA LYS A 287 -8.35 -4.86 32.67
C LYS A 287 -9.38 -5.97 32.47
N GLU A 288 -9.32 -6.70 31.35
CA GLU A 288 -10.34 -7.70 30.99
C GLU A 288 -10.08 -9.09 31.56
N TRP A 289 -8.81 -9.49 31.68
CA TRP A 289 -8.39 -10.85 32.02
C TRP A 289 -7.83 -10.97 33.44
N SER A 290 -7.69 -9.84 34.16
CA SER A 290 -7.05 -9.66 35.47
C SER A 290 -5.52 -9.77 35.47
N GLU A 291 -4.89 -9.43 36.61
CA GLU A 291 -3.45 -9.64 36.84
C GLU A 291 -3.08 -11.13 36.88
N GLU A 292 -4.05 -12.02 37.16
CA GLU A 292 -3.89 -13.47 37.13
C GLU A 292 -4.23 -14.02 35.73
N HIS A 293 -3.67 -13.41 34.69
CA HIS A 293 -3.99 -13.69 33.29
C HIS A 293 -3.53 -15.08 32.78
N ASP A 294 -2.87 -15.90 33.60
CA ASP A 294 -2.38 -17.26 33.25
C ASP A 294 -1.36 -17.32 32.07
N ILE A 295 -0.78 -16.21 31.63
CA ILE A 295 0.12 -16.17 30.46
C ILE A 295 1.55 -16.47 30.89
N ASP A 296 2.16 -17.53 30.36
CA ASP A 296 3.56 -17.87 30.64
C ASP A 296 4.54 -17.17 29.69
N VAL A 297 4.12 -16.95 28.45
CA VAL A 297 4.98 -16.42 27.37
C VAL A 297 4.15 -15.72 26.29
N VAL A 298 4.69 -14.62 25.78
CA VAL A 298 4.17 -13.89 24.62
C VAL A 298 5.00 -14.25 23.39
N ILE A 299 4.32 -14.65 22.32
CA ILE A 299 4.92 -15.08 21.07
C ILE A 299 4.32 -14.26 19.91
N PRO A 300 5.13 -13.48 19.17
CA PRO A 300 4.64 -12.77 18.00
C PRO A 300 4.42 -13.72 16.82
N ILE A 301 3.43 -13.41 15.99
CA ILE A 301 3.32 -13.95 14.63
C ILE A 301 4.14 -13.04 13.70
N PRO A 302 5.28 -13.50 13.17
CA PRO A 302 6.23 -12.64 12.48
C PRO A 302 5.73 -12.16 11.10
N ASP A 303 6.15 -10.99 10.62
CA ASP A 303 7.20 -10.13 11.20
C ASP A 303 6.65 -8.87 11.91
N THR A 304 5.46 -8.40 11.53
CA THR A 304 4.90 -7.09 11.93
C THR A 304 4.64 -7.00 13.43
N SER A 305 4.01 -8.02 14.01
CA SER A 305 3.56 -8.02 15.41
C SER A 305 4.71 -8.03 16.42
N ARG A 306 5.97 -8.29 16.00
CA ARG A 306 7.12 -8.36 16.91
C ARG A 306 7.24 -7.14 17.82
N THR A 307 7.05 -5.95 17.27
CA THR A 307 7.16 -4.69 18.02
C THR A 307 6.07 -4.56 19.09
N SER A 308 4.82 -4.86 18.73
CA SER A 308 3.69 -4.76 19.66
C SER A 308 3.73 -5.87 20.71
N ALA A 309 4.11 -7.09 20.31
CA ALA A 309 4.25 -8.24 21.20
C ALA A 309 5.38 -8.05 22.22
N LEU A 310 6.50 -7.44 21.82
CA LEU A 310 7.60 -7.14 22.73
C LEU A 310 7.14 -6.18 23.83
N GLU A 311 6.51 -5.07 23.46
CA GLU A 311 6.05 -4.09 24.45
C GLU A 311 4.93 -4.64 25.32
N LEU A 312 4.03 -5.42 24.73
CA LEU A 312 2.98 -6.12 25.46
C LEU A 312 3.57 -7.04 26.53
N ALA A 313 4.60 -7.83 26.18
CA ALA A 313 5.27 -8.72 27.12
C ALA A 313 5.94 -7.98 28.28
N ASN A 314 6.57 -6.83 27.97
CA ASN A 314 7.21 -5.97 28.98
C ASN A 314 6.21 -5.48 30.03
N ILE A 315 5.02 -5.03 29.60
CA ILE A 315 4.00 -4.51 30.51
C ILE A 315 3.30 -5.62 31.29
N LEU A 316 3.02 -6.76 30.66
CA LEU A 316 2.47 -7.93 31.35
C LEU A 316 3.48 -8.60 32.31
N GLY A 317 4.76 -8.22 32.26
CA GLY A 317 5.79 -8.83 33.11
C GLY A 317 6.10 -10.29 32.76
N VAL A 318 5.87 -10.70 31.51
CA VAL A 318 6.06 -12.07 31.02
C VAL A 318 7.17 -12.15 29.98
N LYS A 319 7.64 -13.36 29.68
CA LYS A 319 8.73 -13.56 28.70
C LYS A 319 8.24 -13.31 27.28
N PHE A 320 9.00 -12.54 26.51
CA PHE A 320 8.91 -12.52 25.05
C PHE A 320 9.78 -13.63 24.44
N ARG A 321 9.20 -14.41 23.52
CA ARG A 321 9.91 -15.49 22.81
C ARG A 321 9.52 -15.56 21.35
N GLU A 322 10.52 -15.75 20.50
CA GLU A 322 10.33 -16.03 19.07
C GLU A 322 9.94 -17.51 18.90
N GLY A 323 8.65 -17.79 19.10
CA GLY A 323 8.10 -19.14 18.95
C GLY A 323 7.80 -19.55 17.52
N PHE A 324 7.61 -18.59 16.60
CA PHE A 324 7.41 -18.87 15.18
C PHE A 324 8.53 -18.28 14.34
N MET A 325 9.16 -19.10 13.51
CA MET A 325 10.12 -18.67 12.49
C MET A 325 9.42 -18.53 11.14
N LYS A 326 9.50 -17.35 10.53
CA LYS A 326 9.02 -17.14 9.16
C LYS A 326 10.03 -17.67 8.15
N ASN A 327 9.56 -18.49 7.21
CA ASN A 327 10.38 -18.94 6.10
C ASN A 327 10.55 -17.80 5.09
N ARG A 328 11.77 -17.28 4.95
CA ARG A 328 12.08 -16.12 4.09
C ARG A 328 12.13 -16.44 2.60
N TYR A 329 12.35 -17.72 2.25
CA TYR A 329 12.65 -18.16 0.89
C TYR A 329 11.53 -19.02 0.29
N ILE A 330 10.28 -18.64 0.52
CA ILE A 330 9.14 -19.36 -0.05
C ILE A 330 8.95 -18.89 -1.49
N GLY A 331 9.20 -19.78 -2.46
CA GLY A 331 8.80 -19.57 -3.85
C GLY A 331 7.28 -19.73 -4.03
N ARG A 332 6.74 -19.30 -5.18
CA ARG A 332 5.35 -19.63 -5.54
C ARG A 332 5.20 -21.16 -5.58
N THR A 333 4.22 -21.71 -4.87
CA THR A 333 3.97 -23.16 -4.90
C THR A 333 3.35 -23.51 -6.25
N PHE A 334 4.06 -24.27 -7.09
CA PHE A 334 3.49 -24.78 -8.35
C PHE A 334 2.44 -25.84 -8.04
N ILE A 335 1.20 -25.65 -8.54
CA ILE A 335 0.14 -26.65 -8.46
C ILE A 335 0.41 -27.67 -9.57
N MET A 336 0.92 -28.85 -9.21
CA MET A 336 1.10 -29.97 -10.14
C MET A 336 -0.20 -30.81 -10.20
N PRO A 337 -0.73 -31.16 -11.38
CA PRO A 337 -1.90 -32.04 -11.50
C PRO A 337 -1.59 -33.41 -10.86
N GLY A 338 -2.47 -33.89 -9.98
CA GLY A 338 -2.41 -35.27 -9.43
C GLY A 338 -1.86 -35.44 -8.00
N GLN A 339 -1.48 -34.37 -7.28
CA GLN A 339 -1.24 -34.47 -5.83
C GLN A 339 -2.47 -34.04 -5.03
N GLN A 340 -2.88 -34.87 -4.06
CA GLN A 340 -3.90 -34.54 -3.05
C GLN A 340 -3.77 -33.08 -2.59
N GLN A 341 -4.83 -32.30 -2.76
CA GLN A 341 -4.95 -30.91 -2.30
C GLN A 341 -4.51 -30.82 -0.83
N ARG A 342 -3.34 -30.23 -0.58
CA ARG A 342 -2.77 -30.15 0.77
C ARG A 342 -3.20 -28.85 1.46
N LYS A 343 -3.92 -29.01 2.57
CA LYS A 343 -3.96 -28.10 3.74
C LYS A 343 -2.53 -27.86 4.31
N LYS A 344 -1.65 -27.16 3.58
CA LYS A 344 -0.25 -26.90 4.00
C LYS A 344 0.24 -25.48 3.71
N SER A 345 -0.64 -24.48 3.58
CA SER A 345 -0.19 -23.12 3.23
C SER A 345 0.49 -22.41 4.41
N VAL A 346 -0.05 -22.50 5.64
CA VAL A 346 0.56 -21.80 6.79
C VAL A 346 1.81 -22.49 7.31
N ARG A 347 1.85 -23.83 7.33
CA ARG A 347 3.05 -24.60 7.72
C ARG A 347 4.24 -24.41 6.76
N GLN A 348 3.99 -24.00 5.51
CA GLN A 348 5.06 -23.59 4.61
C GLN A 348 5.60 -22.20 4.95
N LYS A 349 4.79 -21.35 5.58
CA LYS A 349 5.12 -19.97 5.92
C LYS A 349 5.79 -19.83 7.27
N LEU A 350 5.35 -20.60 8.25
CA LEU A 350 5.77 -20.51 9.64
C LEU A 350 6.23 -21.88 10.13
N ASN A 351 7.33 -21.89 10.88
CA ASN A 351 7.84 -23.07 11.59
C ASN A 351 7.81 -22.81 13.09
N PRO A 352 7.13 -23.65 13.90
CA PRO A 352 7.11 -23.49 15.34
C PRO A 352 8.43 -23.99 15.96
N VAL A 353 8.90 -23.29 16.99
CA VAL A 353 10.00 -23.72 17.86
C VAL A 353 9.38 -24.44 19.04
N GLU A 354 9.29 -25.77 18.99
CA GLU A 354 8.52 -26.60 19.94
C GLU A 354 8.83 -26.31 21.42
N LEU A 355 10.10 -26.08 21.74
CA LEU A 355 10.56 -25.75 23.10
C LEU A 355 9.86 -24.51 23.68
N GLU A 356 9.45 -23.57 22.83
CA GLU A 356 8.81 -22.36 23.28
C GLU A 356 7.33 -22.53 23.63
N PHE A 357 6.69 -23.61 23.16
CA PHE A 357 5.27 -23.90 23.42
C PHE A 357 5.05 -24.96 24.50
N LYS A 358 5.92 -25.99 24.55
CA LYS A 358 5.70 -27.20 25.35
C LYS A 358 5.40 -26.92 26.82
N GLY A 359 4.20 -27.29 27.26
CA GLY A 359 3.75 -27.20 28.64
C GLY A 359 3.40 -25.79 29.14
N LYS A 360 3.31 -24.80 28.24
CA LYS A 360 3.05 -23.39 28.58
C LYS A 360 1.67 -22.92 28.10
N ASN A 361 1.13 -21.93 28.78
CA ASN A 361 0.01 -21.11 28.33
C ASN A 361 0.58 -19.94 27.51
N VAL A 362 0.35 -19.96 26.20
CA VAL A 362 0.97 -19.01 25.27
C VAL A 362 0.00 -17.93 24.85
N LEU A 363 0.44 -16.68 24.82
CA LEU A 363 -0.28 -15.59 24.16
C LEU A 363 0.35 -15.34 22.78
N LEU A 364 -0.41 -15.64 21.73
CA LEU A 364 -0.05 -15.31 20.37
C LEU A 364 -0.51 -13.88 20.07
N VAL A 365 0.37 -13.07 19.48
CA VAL A 365 0.06 -11.70 19.08
C VAL A 365 0.20 -11.59 17.57
N ASP A 366 -0.87 -11.15 16.90
CA ASP A 366 -0.89 -10.84 15.47
C ASP A 366 -1.18 -9.35 15.25
N ASP A 367 -0.85 -8.84 14.07
CA ASP A 367 -1.19 -7.46 13.72
C ASP A 367 -2.70 -7.27 13.55
N SER A 368 -3.37 -8.20 12.88
CA SER A 368 -4.80 -8.12 12.57
C SER A 368 -5.41 -9.50 12.26
N ILE A 369 -6.73 -9.62 12.41
CA ILE A 369 -7.49 -10.82 12.00
C ILE A 369 -8.47 -10.44 10.90
N VAL A 370 -8.28 -11.00 9.70
CA VAL A 370 -9.10 -10.69 8.50
C VAL A 370 -10.08 -11.85 8.18
N ARG A 371 -9.57 -13.00 7.73
CA ARG A 371 -10.39 -14.18 7.35
C ARG A 371 -10.45 -15.27 8.44
N GLY A 372 -9.58 -15.21 9.45
CA GLY A 372 -9.50 -16.18 10.56
C GLY A 372 -8.92 -17.57 10.23
N THR A 373 -8.94 -18.00 8.97
CA THR A 373 -8.41 -19.33 8.56
C THR A 373 -6.93 -19.51 8.92
N THR A 374 -6.11 -18.48 8.72
CA THR A 374 -4.70 -18.46 9.11
C THR A 374 -4.54 -18.60 10.63
N CYS A 375 -5.34 -17.87 11.40
CA CYS A 375 -5.29 -17.87 12.86
C CYS A 375 -5.59 -19.27 13.42
N ASN A 376 -6.60 -19.96 12.87
CA ASN A 376 -6.92 -21.34 13.25
C ASN A 376 -5.75 -22.31 13.02
N GLU A 377 -5.09 -22.23 11.85
CA GLU A 377 -3.91 -23.06 11.56
C GLU A 377 -2.74 -22.74 12.50
N ILE A 378 -2.49 -21.46 12.82
CA ILE A 378 -1.43 -21.05 13.74
C ILE A 378 -1.69 -21.55 15.17
N ILE A 379 -2.93 -21.42 15.65
CA ILE A 379 -3.34 -21.92 16.97
C ILE A 379 -3.15 -23.43 17.02
N GLN A 380 -3.55 -24.15 15.98
CA GLN A 380 -3.35 -25.60 15.91
C GLN A 380 -1.86 -25.97 15.91
N MET A 381 -1.01 -25.22 15.19
CA MET A 381 0.44 -25.45 15.24
C MET A 381 1.02 -25.24 16.64
N ALA A 382 0.56 -24.22 17.38
CA ALA A 382 0.97 -24.01 18.77
C ALA A 382 0.54 -25.18 19.68
N ARG A 383 -0.68 -25.69 19.51
CA ARG A 383 -1.19 -26.87 20.26
C ARG A 383 -0.40 -28.14 19.91
N ASP A 384 -0.16 -28.38 18.61
CA ASP A 384 0.65 -29.50 18.13
C ASP A 384 2.09 -29.48 18.69
N SER A 385 2.63 -28.28 18.93
CA SER A 385 3.92 -28.06 19.60
C SER A 385 3.87 -28.14 21.13
N GLY A 386 2.71 -28.50 21.71
CA GLY A 386 2.56 -28.82 23.12
C GLY A 386 2.11 -27.67 24.02
N ALA A 387 1.56 -26.59 23.49
CA ALA A 387 0.93 -25.54 24.30
C ALA A 387 -0.28 -26.08 25.09
N LYS A 388 -0.41 -25.67 26.36
CA LYS A 388 -1.55 -26.04 27.23
C LYS A 388 -2.80 -25.25 26.88
N LYS A 389 -2.71 -23.93 27.00
CA LYS A 389 -3.70 -22.94 26.54
C LYS A 389 -3.06 -22.06 25.48
N VAL A 390 -3.84 -21.68 24.47
CA VAL A 390 -3.44 -20.77 23.40
C VAL A 390 -4.39 -19.59 23.41
N PHE A 391 -3.91 -18.47 23.94
CA PHE A 391 -4.58 -17.18 23.88
C PHE A 391 -4.16 -16.44 22.61
N PHE A 392 -5.02 -15.55 22.13
CA PHE A 392 -4.76 -14.79 20.92
C PHE A 392 -5.08 -13.30 21.14
N ALA A 393 -4.21 -12.42 20.67
CA ALA A 393 -4.41 -10.98 20.71
C ALA A 393 -4.15 -10.35 19.34
N SER A 394 -5.05 -9.47 18.93
CA SER A 394 -4.93 -8.66 17.70
C SER A 394 -4.56 -7.23 18.07
N ALA A 395 -3.44 -6.74 17.54
CA ALA A 395 -3.01 -5.35 17.70
C ALA A 395 -3.90 -4.33 16.96
N ALA A 396 -4.75 -4.82 16.05
CA ALA A 396 -5.82 -4.07 15.42
C ALA A 396 -7.19 -4.39 16.04
N PRO A 397 -8.15 -3.47 15.96
CA PRO A 397 -9.57 -3.75 16.16
C PRO A 397 -10.10 -4.78 15.16
N MET A 398 -11.33 -5.24 15.40
CA MET A 398 -12.04 -6.12 14.48
C MET A 398 -12.17 -5.49 13.09
N VAL A 399 -11.64 -6.16 12.05
CA VAL A 399 -11.79 -5.74 10.65
C VAL A 399 -13.17 -6.17 10.16
N LYS A 400 -14.11 -5.23 10.11
CA LYS A 400 -15.54 -5.48 9.83
C LYS A 400 -15.97 -5.09 8.43
N TYR A 401 -15.22 -4.19 7.78
CA TYR A 401 -15.58 -3.59 6.51
C TYR A 401 -14.42 -3.67 5.51
N PRO A 402 -14.72 -3.75 4.20
CA PRO A 402 -13.68 -3.75 3.17
C PRO A 402 -13.03 -2.36 3.06
N ASN A 403 -11.73 -2.31 2.78
CA ASN A 403 -11.08 -1.07 2.37
C ASN A 403 -11.38 -0.77 0.90
N VAL A 404 -11.71 0.48 0.58
CA VAL A 404 -12.02 0.95 -0.78
C VAL A 404 -11.08 2.07 -1.25
N TYR A 405 -10.00 2.29 -0.51
CA TYR A 405 -9.03 3.37 -0.72
C TYR A 405 -7.66 2.86 -1.22
N GLY A 406 -7.56 1.57 -1.54
CA GLY A 406 -6.40 0.96 -2.18
C GLY A 406 -5.72 -0.17 -1.40
N ILE A 407 -6.19 -0.50 -0.18
CA ILE A 407 -5.75 -1.73 0.50
C ILE A 407 -6.61 -2.88 0.00
N ASP A 408 -5.98 -3.96 -0.49
CA ASP A 408 -6.72 -5.15 -0.88
C ASP A 408 -7.18 -5.89 0.38
N MET A 409 -8.46 -5.75 0.70
CA MET A 409 -9.15 -6.49 1.76
C MET A 409 -10.26 -7.31 1.14
N PRO A 410 -10.59 -8.52 1.60
CA PRO A 410 -11.59 -9.39 0.97
C PRO A 410 -13.02 -8.81 1.01
N ALA A 411 -13.98 -9.50 0.41
CA ALA A 411 -15.38 -9.06 0.48
C ALA A 411 -15.90 -9.08 1.92
N LYS A 412 -16.96 -8.29 2.21
CA LYS A 412 -17.52 -8.23 3.58
C LYS A 412 -17.90 -9.62 4.10
N SER A 413 -18.49 -10.47 3.26
CA SER A 413 -18.87 -11.85 3.61
C SER A 413 -17.70 -12.77 3.94
N GLU A 414 -16.48 -12.45 3.49
CA GLU A 414 -15.26 -13.21 3.76
C GLU A 414 -14.52 -12.72 5.03
N LEU A 415 -14.94 -11.58 5.61
CA LEU A 415 -14.38 -11.06 6.85
C LEU A 415 -14.97 -11.82 8.04
N ILE A 416 -14.11 -12.40 8.88
CA ILE A 416 -14.59 -13.19 10.02
C ILE A 416 -15.39 -12.34 11.02
N ALA A 417 -15.06 -11.06 11.14
CA ALA A 417 -15.64 -10.16 12.13
C ALA A 417 -16.80 -9.29 11.60
N SER A 418 -17.25 -9.47 10.35
CA SER A 418 -18.26 -8.59 9.73
C SER A 418 -19.55 -8.50 10.55
N ASP A 419 -20.04 -9.65 11.02
CA ASP A 419 -21.33 -9.80 11.70
C ASP A 419 -21.20 -10.81 12.86
N ARG A 420 -20.04 -10.82 13.54
CA ARG A 420 -19.74 -11.73 14.66
C ARG A 420 -19.21 -11.01 15.90
N THR A 421 -19.47 -11.57 17.08
CA THR A 421 -18.87 -11.12 18.34
C THR A 421 -17.46 -11.68 18.54
N VAL A 422 -16.74 -11.16 19.54
CA VAL A 422 -15.39 -11.65 19.87
C VAL A 422 -15.44 -13.12 20.30
N GLU A 423 -16.47 -13.54 21.03
CA GLU A 423 -16.69 -14.91 21.49
C GLU A 423 -16.92 -15.87 20.32
N GLU A 424 -17.76 -15.48 19.35
CA GLU A 424 -17.99 -16.29 18.16
C GLU A 424 -16.72 -16.43 17.31
N ILE A 425 -15.94 -15.36 17.18
CA ILE A 425 -14.65 -15.42 16.46
C ILE A 425 -13.66 -16.33 17.20
N ARG A 426 -13.59 -16.22 18.54
CA ARG A 426 -12.75 -17.06 19.40
C ARG A 426 -13.03 -18.53 19.18
N ASP A 427 -14.31 -18.90 19.14
CA ASP A 427 -14.76 -20.28 18.91
C ASP A 427 -14.35 -20.77 17.52
N ILE A 428 -14.54 -19.94 16.49
CA ILE A 428 -14.18 -20.28 15.10
C ILE A 428 -12.68 -20.49 14.94
N ILE A 429 -11.84 -19.65 15.53
CA ILE A 429 -10.38 -19.79 15.42
C ILE A 429 -9.81 -20.84 16.39
N GLY A 430 -10.57 -21.25 17.41
CA GLY A 430 -10.16 -22.27 18.38
C GLY A 430 -9.24 -21.75 19.50
N ALA A 431 -9.31 -20.46 19.82
CA ALA A 431 -8.52 -19.84 20.89
C ALA A 431 -9.16 -20.07 22.27
N ASP A 432 -8.33 -20.19 23.31
CA ASP A 432 -8.83 -20.28 24.69
C ASP A 432 -9.36 -18.93 25.19
N ARG A 433 -8.71 -17.83 24.78
CA ARG A 433 -9.18 -16.45 24.95
C ARG A 433 -8.76 -15.63 23.73
N LEU A 434 -9.55 -14.62 23.39
CA LEU A 434 -9.30 -13.71 22.28
C LEU A 434 -9.52 -12.27 22.75
N VAL A 435 -8.61 -11.37 22.40
CA VAL A 435 -8.73 -9.93 22.62
C VAL A 435 -8.38 -9.16 21.34
N PHE A 436 -9.12 -8.09 21.07
CA PHE A 436 -8.83 -7.14 20.01
C PHE A 436 -8.48 -5.78 20.62
N GLN A 437 -7.61 -5.02 19.96
CA GLN A 437 -7.39 -3.62 20.31
C GLN A 437 -8.69 -2.80 20.21
N ASP A 438 -8.91 -1.86 21.13
CA ASP A 438 -9.98 -0.87 20.98
C ASP A 438 -9.62 0.18 19.93
N LEU A 439 -10.60 0.61 19.13
CA LEU A 439 -10.37 1.57 18.05
C LEU A 439 -9.82 2.91 18.57
N GLU A 440 -10.37 3.42 19.66
CA GLU A 440 -9.89 4.67 20.26
C GLU A 440 -8.49 4.51 20.85
N ASP A 441 -8.15 3.36 21.42
CA ASP A 441 -6.78 3.10 21.86
C ASP A 441 -5.80 2.99 20.69
N LEU A 442 -6.22 2.39 19.57
CA LEU A 442 -5.41 2.38 18.34
C LEU A 442 -5.16 3.81 17.84
N LYS A 443 -6.20 4.65 17.75
CA LYS A 443 -6.07 6.06 17.35
C LYS A 443 -5.12 6.80 18.31
N ASN A 444 -5.26 6.60 19.61
CA ASN A 444 -4.40 7.21 20.63
C ASN A 444 -2.96 6.69 20.62
N ALA A 445 -2.74 5.43 20.21
CA ALA A 445 -1.41 4.86 20.04
C ALA A 445 -0.66 5.51 18.87
N VAL A 446 -1.37 5.82 17.79
CA VAL A 446 -0.79 6.49 16.61
C VAL A 446 -0.65 8.01 16.83
N ARG A 447 -1.64 8.65 17.49
CA ARG A 447 -1.63 10.10 17.73
C ARG A 447 -0.42 10.51 18.58
N THR A 448 0.18 11.64 18.21
CA THR A 448 1.37 12.18 18.86
C THR A 448 1.24 13.69 19.04
N SER A 449 1.78 14.21 20.15
CA SER A 449 1.82 15.66 20.40
C SER A 449 2.69 16.42 19.40
N LYS A 450 3.54 15.71 18.63
CA LYS A 450 4.36 16.29 17.57
C LYS A 450 3.57 16.71 16.32
N VAL A 451 2.35 16.21 16.15
CA VAL A 451 1.50 16.43 14.97
C VAL A 451 0.09 16.82 15.48
N PRO A 452 -0.04 17.99 16.15
CA PRO A 452 -1.29 18.39 16.83
C PRO A 452 -2.48 18.58 15.88
N GLU A 453 -2.24 18.83 14.60
CA GLU A 453 -3.23 18.96 13.54
C GLU A 453 -3.93 17.63 13.19
N LEU A 454 -3.32 16.49 13.51
CA LEU A 454 -3.89 15.17 13.24
C LEU A 454 -4.99 14.85 14.26
N ARG A 455 -6.24 15.07 13.84
CA ARG A 455 -7.42 14.86 14.69
C ARG A 455 -8.11 13.53 14.44
N GLU A 456 -8.10 13.03 13.22
CA GLU A 456 -8.84 11.81 12.86
C GLU A 456 -8.06 10.98 11.83
N PHE A 457 -8.49 9.74 11.61
CA PHE A 457 -7.87 8.83 10.65
C PHE A 457 -8.94 8.26 9.70
N ASP A 458 -8.51 7.70 8.56
CA ASP A 458 -9.33 6.73 7.86
C ASP A 458 -9.34 5.42 8.68
N CYS A 459 -10.48 5.15 9.32
CA CYS A 459 -10.76 3.95 10.11
C CYS A 459 -11.85 3.07 9.49
N SER A 460 -12.20 3.31 8.22
CA SER A 460 -13.33 2.69 7.51
C SER A 460 -13.44 1.18 7.68
N VAL A 461 -12.30 0.47 7.69
CA VAL A 461 -12.22 -0.99 7.84
C VAL A 461 -12.71 -1.50 9.21
N PHE A 462 -12.75 -0.63 10.22
CA PHE A 462 -13.15 -0.94 11.59
C PHE A 462 -14.56 -0.42 11.92
N ASP A 463 -14.86 0.82 11.55
CA ASP A 463 -16.10 1.53 11.94
C ASP A 463 -17.11 1.71 10.80
N GLY A 464 -16.72 1.47 9.55
CA GLY A 464 -17.58 1.61 8.38
C GLY A 464 -17.76 3.07 7.93
N VAL A 465 -16.97 4.01 8.47
CA VAL A 465 -17.03 5.43 8.13
C VAL A 465 -16.02 5.74 7.02
N TYR A 466 -16.52 5.91 5.80
CA TYR A 466 -15.72 6.17 4.60
C TYR A 466 -15.54 7.68 4.37
N VAL A 467 -14.38 8.19 4.77
CA VAL A 467 -14.09 9.63 4.91
C VAL A 467 -13.98 10.41 3.59
N ALA A 468 -13.66 9.76 2.48
CA ALA A 468 -13.58 10.39 1.15
C ALA A 468 -14.93 10.42 0.39
N GLY A 469 -16.02 10.06 1.07
CA GLY A 469 -17.39 10.14 0.55
C GLY A 469 -17.71 9.18 -0.60
N GLY A 470 -18.97 9.15 -1.00
CA GLY A 470 -19.46 8.39 -2.16
C GLY A 470 -19.53 6.86 -1.95
N ILE A 471 -19.43 6.39 -0.70
CA ILE A 471 -19.54 4.97 -0.38
C ILE A 471 -20.84 4.73 0.38
N ASP A 472 -21.78 4.07 -0.30
CA ASP A 472 -23.02 3.58 0.29
C ASP A 472 -23.05 2.04 0.30
N SER A 473 -24.13 1.49 0.84
CA SER A 473 -24.29 0.03 0.90
C SER A 473 -24.39 -0.61 -0.49
N ASP A 474 -24.84 0.13 -1.51
CA ASP A 474 -24.98 -0.37 -2.86
C ASP A 474 -23.64 -0.42 -3.61
N TYR A 475 -22.75 0.55 -3.38
CA TYR A 475 -21.35 0.49 -3.82
C TYR A 475 -20.66 -0.76 -3.29
N LEU A 476 -20.80 -1.03 -1.99
CA LEU A 476 -20.17 -2.20 -1.35
C LEU A 476 -20.70 -3.52 -1.91
N LYS A 477 -22.02 -3.63 -2.16
CA LYS A 477 -22.62 -4.80 -2.82
C LYS A 477 -22.10 -4.98 -4.24
N LYS A 478 -22.00 -3.91 -5.02
CA LYS A 478 -21.45 -3.95 -6.40
C LYS A 478 -19.99 -4.41 -6.39
N LEU A 479 -19.19 -3.92 -5.43
CA LEU A 479 -17.79 -4.33 -5.26
C LEU A 479 -17.67 -5.82 -4.95
N GLU A 480 -18.53 -6.35 -4.08
CA GLU A 480 -18.60 -7.77 -3.75
C GLU A 480 -18.99 -8.63 -4.97
N GLN A 481 -19.98 -8.19 -5.75
CA GLN A 481 -20.39 -8.88 -6.99
C GLN A 481 -19.25 -8.95 -8.02
N LYS A 482 -18.58 -7.82 -8.30
CA LYS A 482 -17.43 -7.76 -9.23
C LYS A 482 -16.31 -8.73 -8.85
N ARG A 483 -16.07 -8.91 -7.56
CA ARG A 483 -15.07 -9.86 -7.07
C ARG A 483 -15.47 -11.30 -7.26
N ASN A 484 -16.73 -11.63 -6.99
CA ASN A 484 -17.25 -12.98 -7.23
C ASN A 484 -17.14 -13.36 -8.71
N ASP A 485 -17.43 -12.42 -9.61
CA ASP A 485 -17.30 -12.65 -11.06
C ASP A 485 -15.82 -12.80 -11.48
N SER A 486 -14.92 -11.99 -10.91
CA SER A 486 -13.48 -12.13 -11.15
C SER A 486 -12.93 -13.48 -10.65
N ALA A 487 -13.42 -13.95 -9.49
CA ALA A 487 -13.05 -15.25 -8.94
C ALA A 487 -13.56 -16.40 -9.82
N LYS A 488 -14.79 -16.29 -10.37
CA LYS A 488 -15.34 -17.24 -11.35
C LYS A 488 -14.53 -17.27 -12.64
N LYS A 489 -14.19 -16.12 -13.22
CA LYS A 489 -13.34 -16.03 -14.42
C LYS A 489 -11.96 -16.67 -14.23
N LYS A 490 -11.36 -16.53 -13.04
CA LYS A 490 -10.11 -17.24 -12.68
C LYS A 490 -10.30 -18.75 -12.52
N ALA A 491 -11.45 -19.20 -12.01
CA ALA A 491 -11.76 -20.62 -11.82
C ALA A 491 -12.06 -21.35 -13.15
N ASP A 492 -12.64 -20.65 -14.12
CA ASP A 492 -12.98 -21.18 -15.46
C ASP A 492 -11.76 -21.34 -16.38
N GLY A 493 -10.54 -21.22 -15.85
CA GLY A 493 -9.32 -21.52 -16.61
C GLY A 493 -9.10 -20.57 -17.78
N TYR A 494 -9.52 -19.31 -17.67
CA TYR A 494 -9.14 -18.28 -18.63
C TYR A 494 -7.62 -18.12 -18.58
N ILE A 495 -6.92 -18.83 -19.47
CA ILE A 495 -5.51 -18.62 -19.76
C ILE A 495 -5.47 -17.24 -20.42
N ASP A 496 -4.95 -16.25 -19.70
CA ASP A 496 -4.59 -14.99 -20.30
C ASP A 496 -3.55 -15.29 -21.38
N VAL A 497 -3.94 -15.18 -22.65
CA VAL A 497 -3.14 -15.63 -23.81
C VAL A 497 -1.93 -14.71 -24.06
N ASN A 498 -1.63 -13.80 -23.13
CA ASN A 498 -0.49 -12.89 -23.17
C ASN A 498 0.71 -13.36 -22.32
N ILE A 499 0.72 -14.62 -21.88
CA ILE A 499 1.91 -15.26 -21.27
C ILE A 499 2.83 -15.73 -22.39
N ASP A 500 3.38 -14.76 -23.12
CA ASP A 500 4.66 -14.75 -23.86
C ASP A 500 4.57 -13.75 -25.01
N ALA A 501 5.58 -12.89 -25.09
CA ALA A 501 5.85 -11.92 -26.17
C ALA A 501 5.01 -10.64 -26.22
N SER A 502 5.20 -9.75 -25.23
CA SER A 502 5.72 -8.41 -25.51
C SER A 502 5.88 -7.63 -24.20
N SER A 503 7.12 -7.37 -23.79
CA SER A 503 7.40 -6.18 -23.00
C SER A 503 6.80 -4.98 -23.74
N VAL A 504 6.04 -4.12 -23.05
CA VAL A 504 5.63 -2.84 -23.62
C VAL A 504 6.88 -1.96 -23.73
N ASP A 505 7.61 -2.11 -24.83
CA ASP A 505 8.74 -1.26 -25.18
C ASP A 505 8.23 -0.16 -26.13
N LEU A 506 8.20 1.06 -25.62
CA LEU A 506 7.85 2.26 -26.42
C LEU A 506 8.93 2.61 -27.45
N THR A 507 10.11 2.00 -27.36
CA THR A 507 11.29 2.36 -28.15
C THR A 507 11.62 1.38 -29.27
N GLY A 508 10.93 0.24 -29.34
CA GLY A 508 11.10 -0.75 -30.40
C GLY A 508 12.50 -1.38 -30.47
N ILE A 509 13.23 -1.42 -29.34
CA ILE A 509 14.55 -2.03 -29.26
C ILE A 509 14.36 -3.55 -29.20
N LYS A 510 14.68 -4.22 -30.31
CA LYS A 510 14.58 -5.68 -30.41
C LYS A 510 15.50 -6.38 -29.42
N GLU A 511 15.00 -7.46 -28.84
CA GLU A 511 15.80 -8.42 -28.07
C GLU A 511 16.79 -9.09 -29.03
N GLU A 512 18.09 -8.82 -28.86
CA GLU A 512 19.18 -9.68 -29.35
C GLU A 512 19.78 -10.48 -28.20
#